data_AF-A0AA35WKS2-F1
#
_entry.id   AF-A0AA35WKS2-F1
#
_cell.length_a   1.000
_cell.length_b   1.000
_cell.length_c   1.000
_cell.angle_alpha   90.00
_cell.angle_beta   90.00
_cell.angle_gamma   90.00
#
_symmetry.space_group_name_H-M   'P 1'
#
loop_
_entity.id
_entity.type
_entity.pdbx_description
1 polymer ?
#
loop_
_entity_poly.entity_id
_entity_poly.type
_entity_poly.pdbx_seq_one_letter_code
_entity_poly.pdbx_strand_id
1 'polypeptide(L)'
;MRWLIWQPFPEAAEVFQNPVGWAPCVRVTKDSSSILLMPGPPREMKSIFEAYITPLIAERYSAKTATLRVHVNMFEAEVSPLLQQVMGEHPNVYLKAYVALRRDDNQYMPVDLVSTGSDEDNAQSQLQAAAEYLRTLVIEKGKIFSLEDE
;
A
#
# COMPACT_ATOMS: atom_id res chain seq x y z
N MET A 1 -17.76 -27.76 22.54
CA MET A 1 -18.61 -26.56 22.61
C MET A 1 -18.84 -26.06 21.20
N ARG A 2 -20.08 -26.13 20.71
CA ARG A 2 -20.48 -25.79 19.33
C ARG A 2 -21.36 -24.55 19.43
N TRP A 3 -20.77 -23.37 19.22
CA TRP A 3 -21.52 -22.12 19.26
C TRP A 3 -22.03 -21.78 17.86
N LEU A 4 -23.35 -21.71 17.80
CA LEU A 4 -24.25 -21.29 16.73
C LEU A 4 -23.67 -20.26 15.74
N ILE A 5 -23.55 -20.65 14.47
CA ILE A 5 -23.64 -19.70 13.35
C ILE A 5 -24.85 -20.15 12.50
N TRP A 6 -26.00 -19.52 12.74
CA TRP A 6 -27.24 -19.71 11.97
C TRP A 6 -27.25 -18.77 10.74
N GLN A 7 -26.18 -18.80 9.95
CA GLN A 7 -26.12 -18.12 8.65
C GLN A 7 -25.99 -19.22 7.60
N PRO A 8 -26.90 -19.29 6.60
CA PRO A 8 -26.71 -20.21 5.48
C PRO A 8 -25.54 -19.68 4.65
N PHE A 9 -24.33 -20.14 4.97
CA PHE A 9 -23.21 -19.95 4.08
C PHE A 9 -23.32 -20.95 2.91
N PRO A 10 -22.83 -20.60 1.72
CA PRO A 10 -22.66 -21.57 0.65
C PRO A 10 -21.85 -22.77 1.16
N GLU A 11 -22.20 -23.99 0.72
CA GLU A 11 -21.54 -25.23 1.17
C GLU A 11 -20.02 -25.22 0.91
N ALA A 12 -19.57 -24.45 -0.09
CA ALA A 12 -18.16 -24.26 -0.45
C ALA A 12 -17.49 -23.04 0.23
N ALA A 13 -18.10 -22.46 1.26
CA ALA A 13 -17.58 -21.29 1.94
C ALA A 13 -16.71 -21.66 3.14
N GLU A 14 -15.51 -21.09 3.20
CA GLU A 14 -14.64 -21.15 4.36
C GLU A 14 -14.93 -19.99 5.31
N VAL A 15 -15.04 -20.27 6.60
CA VAL A 15 -15.41 -19.28 7.61
C VAL A 15 -14.24 -19.06 8.57
N PHE A 16 -13.75 -17.83 8.62
CA PHE A 16 -12.70 -17.40 9.54
C PHE A 16 -13.31 -16.67 10.74
N GLN A 17 -12.86 -17.04 11.94
CA GLN A 17 -13.31 -16.41 13.19
C GLN A 17 -12.76 -15.00 13.29
N ASN A 18 -13.59 -14.03 13.65
CA ASN A 18 -13.15 -12.65 13.86
C ASN A 18 -12.45 -12.53 15.21
N PRO A 19 -11.15 -12.16 15.26
CA PRO A 19 -10.41 -12.16 16.53
C PRO A 19 -10.88 -11.08 17.51
N VAL A 20 -11.54 -10.02 17.02
CA VAL A 20 -11.88 -8.82 17.82
C VAL A 20 -13.35 -8.41 17.74
N GLY A 21 -14.21 -9.30 17.22
CA GLY A 21 -15.63 -9.06 17.00
C GLY A 21 -16.42 -10.35 16.78
N TRP A 22 -17.73 -10.21 16.51
CA TRP A 22 -18.64 -11.34 16.38
C TRP A 22 -18.90 -11.76 14.94
N ALA A 23 -18.79 -10.83 13.99
CA ALA A 23 -19.09 -11.10 12.59
C ALA A 23 -17.90 -11.80 11.92
N PRO A 24 -18.02 -13.06 11.46
CA PRO A 24 -16.92 -13.79 10.87
C PRO A 24 -16.56 -13.26 9.47
N CYS A 25 -15.39 -13.64 8.97
CA CYS A 25 -15.05 -13.48 7.57
C CYS A 25 -15.41 -14.76 6.81
N VAL A 26 -15.92 -14.60 5.58
CA VAL A 26 -16.30 -15.72 4.72
C VAL A 26 -15.51 -15.65 3.43
N ARG A 27 -14.87 -16.75 3.05
CA ARG A 27 -14.21 -16.90 1.76
C ARG A 27 -14.98 -17.88 0.89
N VAL A 28 -15.27 -17.47 -0.33
CA VAL A 28 -15.83 -18.32 -1.37
C VAL A 28 -14.85 -18.35 -2.53
N THR A 29 -14.45 -19.55 -2.94
CA THR A 29 -13.63 -19.75 -4.13
C THR A 29 -14.53 -20.09 -5.30
N LYS A 30 -14.40 -19.35 -6.40
CA LYS A 30 -15.09 -19.63 -7.65
C LYS A 30 -14.05 -19.56 -8.78
N ASP A 31 -13.86 -20.69 -9.47
CA ASP A 31 -12.82 -20.86 -10.48
C ASP A 31 -11.43 -20.48 -9.94
N SER A 32 -10.71 -19.57 -10.59
CA SER A 32 -9.42 -19.03 -10.13
C SER A 32 -9.54 -17.83 -9.19
N SER A 33 -10.76 -17.42 -8.84
CA SER A 33 -11.03 -16.21 -8.04
C SER A 33 -11.41 -16.55 -6.60
N SER A 34 -10.89 -15.78 -5.65
CA SER A 34 -11.30 -15.83 -4.24
C SER A 34 -12.09 -14.58 -3.88
N ILE A 35 -13.31 -14.75 -3.38
CA ILE A 35 -14.17 -13.67 -2.90
C ILE A 35 -14.17 -13.74 -1.37
N LEU A 36 -13.80 -12.65 -0.70
CA LEU A 36 -13.80 -12.56 0.76
C LEU A 36 -14.79 -11.50 1.23
N LEU A 37 -15.66 -11.88 2.17
CA LEU A 37 -16.59 -10.99 2.84
C LEU A 37 -16.01 -10.64 4.22
N MET A 38 -15.77 -9.34 4.45
CA MET A 38 -15.24 -8.81 5.70
C MET A 38 -16.29 -8.01 6.47
N PRO A 39 -16.17 -7.90 7.80
CA PRO A 39 -17.03 -7.05 8.60
C PRO A 39 -16.79 -5.56 8.30
N GLY A 40 -17.82 -4.74 8.50
CA GLY A 40 -17.77 -3.30 8.25
C GLY A 40 -16.87 -2.50 9.20
N PRO A 41 -16.87 -2.75 10.53
CA PRO A 41 -16.07 -1.97 11.47
C PRO A 41 -14.56 -2.03 11.15
N PRO A 42 -13.85 -0.89 11.00
CA PRO A 42 -12.46 -0.87 10.59
C PRO A 42 -11.52 -1.67 11.48
N ARG A 43 -11.77 -1.70 12.79
CA ARG A 43 -10.97 -2.48 13.75
C ARG A 43 -11.09 -3.99 13.50
N GLU A 44 -12.30 -4.47 13.23
CA GLU A 44 -12.57 -5.88 12.93
C GLU A 44 -12.01 -6.26 11.55
N MET A 45 -12.25 -5.41 10.54
CA MET A 45 -11.72 -5.59 9.19
C MET A 45 -10.19 -5.73 9.19
N LYS A 46 -9.47 -4.83 9.87
CA LYS A 46 -8.01 -4.87 9.98
C LYS A 46 -7.52 -6.16 10.63
N SER A 47 -8.13 -6.56 11.74
CA SER A 47 -7.75 -7.78 12.45
C SER A 47 -7.92 -9.04 11.59
N ILE A 48 -9.02 -9.14 10.84
CA ILE A 48 -9.23 -10.24 9.89
C ILE A 48 -8.23 -10.18 8.73
N PHE A 49 -7.97 -8.97 8.22
CA PHE A 49 -7.05 -8.78 7.11
C PHE A 49 -5.65 -9.29 7.48
N GLU A 50 -5.11 -8.84 8.61
CA GLU A 50 -3.79 -9.23 9.10
C GLU A 50 -3.70 -10.72 9.45
N ALA A 51 -4.73 -11.27 10.10
CA ALA A 51 -4.71 -12.66 10.57
C ALA A 51 -4.90 -13.69 9.45
N TYR A 52 -5.75 -13.39 8.45
CA TYR A 52 -6.18 -14.39 7.46
C TYR A 52 -5.90 -13.98 6.02
N ILE A 53 -6.05 -12.70 5.66
CA ILE A 53 -5.97 -12.27 4.25
C ILE A 53 -4.52 -12.06 3.82
N THR A 54 -3.69 -11.45 4.69
CA THR A 54 -2.26 -11.24 4.43
C THR A 54 -1.53 -12.54 4.07
N PRO A 55 -1.67 -13.65 4.84
CA PRO A 55 -1.07 -14.93 4.46
C PRO A 55 -1.55 -15.44 3.09
N LEU A 56 -2.86 -15.31 2.78
CA LEU A 56 -3.42 -15.76 1.51
C LEU A 56 -2.90 -14.97 0.30
N ILE A 57 -2.63 -13.68 0.48
CA ILE A 57 -2.00 -12.86 -0.54
C ILE A 57 -0.53 -13.28 -0.70
N ALA A 58 0.19 -13.48 0.40
CA ALA A 58 1.59 -13.88 0.40
C ALA A 58 1.84 -15.25 -0.26
N GLU A 59 0.89 -16.19 -0.16
CA GLU A 59 0.94 -17.48 -0.87
C GLU A 59 0.92 -17.32 -2.40
N ARG A 60 0.30 -16.25 -2.92
CA ARG A 60 0.13 -16.03 -4.37
C ARG A 60 1.07 -14.97 -4.93
N TYR A 61 1.54 -14.05 -4.09
CA TYR A 61 2.43 -12.96 -4.46
C TYR A 61 3.70 -13.06 -3.63
N SER A 62 4.79 -13.50 -4.26
CA SER A 62 6.11 -13.60 -3.62
C SER A 62 6.90 -12.29 -3.61
N ALA A 63 6.42 -11.26 -4.33
CA ALA A 63 7.11 -9.98 -4.41
C ALA A 63 7.15 -9.30 -3.05
N LYS A 64 8.34 -8.83 -2.66
CA LYS A 64 8.55 -8.00 -1.48
C LYS A 64 8.32 -6.54 -1.84
N THR A 65 7.63 -5.81 -0.99
CA THR A 65 7.31 -4.40 -1.19
C THR A 65 8.07 -3.55 -0.20
N ALA A 66 8.74 -2.50 -0.69
CA ALA A 66 9.33 -1.45 0.12
C ALA A 66 8.57 -0.14 -0.11
N THR A 67 8.43 0.68 0.94
CA THR A 67 7.75 1.97 0.86
C THR A 67 8.57 3.06 1.52
N LEU A 68 8.60 4.25 0.92
CA LEU A 68 9.25 5.44 1.47
C LEU A 68 8.37 6.65 1.20
N ARG A 69 8.22 7.51 2.21
CA ARG A 69 7.58 8.80 2.04
C ARG A 69 8.62 9.91 2.00
N VAL A 70 8.42 10.81 1.04
CA VAL A 70 9.24 12.01 0.84
C VAL A 70 8.35 13.23 0.79
N HIS A 71 8.91 14.40 1.07
CA HIS A 71 8.23 15.68 1.09
C HIS A 71 8.86 16.61 0.06
N VAL A 72 8.04 17.19 -0.81
CA VAL A 72 8.49 18.13 -1.85
C VAL A 72 7.77 19.46 -1.74
N ASN A 73 8.50 20.57 -1.77
CA ASN A 73 7.88 21.91 -1.82
C ASN A 73 7.53 22.28 -3.27
N MET A 74 6.54 21.59 -3.84
CA MET A 74 6.09 21.78 -5.21
C MET A 74 4.57 21.69 -5.29
N PHE A 75 3.96 22.38 -6.27
CA PHE A 75 2.56 22.18 -6.59
C PHE A 75 2.35 20.89 -7.39
N GLU A 76 1.13 20.35 -7.39
CA GLU A 76 0.76 19.15 -8.13
C GLU A 76 1.15 19.24 -9.62
N ALA A 77 0.84 20.37 -10.27
CA ALA A 77 1.17 20.61 -11.67
C ALA A 77 2.69 20.59 -11.95
N GLU A 78 3.52 20.96 -10.97
CA GLU A 78 4.97 20.97 -11.11
C GLU A 78 5.59 19.58 -10.86
N VAL A 79 5.06 18.83 -9.88
CA VAL A 79 5.61 17.52 -9.50
C VAL A 79 5.18 16.42 -10.46
N SER A 80 3.95 16.47 -10.98
CA SER A 80 3.36 15.36 -11.75
C SER A 80 4.22 14.92 -12.95
N PRO A 81 4.80 15.85 -13.75
CA PRO A 81 5.72 15.46 -14.82
C PRO A 81 7.01 14.81 -14.30
N LEU A 82 7.53 15.26 -13.16
CA LEU A 82 8.72 14.66 -12.53
C LEU A 82 8.43 13.24 -12.05
N LEU A 83 7.27 13.00 -11.43
CA LEU A 83 6.89 11.66 -11.01
C LEU A 83 6.78 10.71 -12.20
N GLN A 84 6.21 11.17 -13.31
CA GLN A 84 6.13 10.38 -14.55
C GLN A 84 7.52 10.07 -15.12
N GLN A 85 8.44 11.04 -15.09
CA GLN A 85 9.82 10.84 -15.51
C GLN A 85 10.54 9.79 -14.64
N VAL A 86 10.38 9.87 -13.31
CA VAL A 86 10.96 8.88 -12.39
C VAL A 86 10.37 7.49 -12.62
N MET A 87 9.05 7.37 -12.80
CA MET A 87 8.41 6.08 -13.12
C MET A 87 8.83 5.53 -14.49
N GLY A 88 9.20 6.40 -15.44
CA GLY A 88 9.74 5.99 -16.74
C GLY A 88 11.13 5.38 -16.65
N GLU A 89 12.03 5.96 -15.84
CA GLU A 89 13.38 5.46 -15.61
C GLU A 89 13.42 4.27 -14.62
N HIS A 90 12.46 4.22 -13.69
CA HIS A 90 12.36 3.18 -12.67
C HIS A 90 11.00 2.45 -12.76
N PRO A 91 10.82 1.53 -13.71
CA PRO A 91 9.52 0.89 -13.98
C PRO A 91 8.99 0.01 -12.82
N ASN A 92 9.86 -0.38 -11.90
CA ASN A 92 9.52 -1.17 -10.71
C ASN A 92 9.18 -0.30 -9.48
N VAL A 93 9.15 1.02 -9.63
CA VAL A 93 8.81 1.97 -8.57
C VAL A 93 7.60 2.78 -9.00
N TYR A 94 6.58 2.76 -8.15
CA TYR A 94 5.39 3.57 -8.28
C TYR A 94 5.48 4.80 -7.37
N LEU A 95 5.14 5.96 -7.90
CA LEU A 95 5.15 7.22 -7.16
C LEU A 95 3.74 7.82 -7.09
N LYS A 96 3.34 8.28 -5.90
CA LYS A 96 2.04 8.89 -5.66
C LYS A 96 2.14 10.12 -4.78
N ALA A 97 1.78 11.28 -5.32
CA ALA A 97 1.62 12.51 -4.56
C ALA A 97 0.25 12.58 -3.87
N TYR A 98 0.22 13.08 -2.63
CA TYR A 98 -1.01 13.32 -1.86
C TYR A 98 -1.31 14.80 -1.74
N VAL A 99 -1.98 15.32 -2.76
CA VAL A 99 -2.36 16.74 -2.85
C VAL A 99 -3.23 17.17 -1.66
N ALA A 100 -4.17 16.32 -1.26
CA ALA A 100 -5.08 16.58 -0.14
C ALA A 100 -4.40 16.60 1.24
N LEU A 101 -3.17 16.07 1.35
CA LEU A 101 -2.40 16.06 2.60
C LEU A 101 -1.40 17.22 2.67
N ARG A 102 -1.37 18.09 1.65
CA ARG A 102 -0.59 19.32 1.72
C ARG A 102 -1.16 20.18 2.85
N ARG A 103 -0.36 20.41 3.88
CA ARG A 103 -0.74 21.30 4.99
C ARG A 103 -0.43 22.75 4.62
N ASP A 104 -1.37 23.65 4.90
CA ASP A 104 -1.26 25.08 4.58
C ASP A 104 -0.09 25.77 5.30
N ASP A 105 0.37 25.19 6.42
CA ASP A 105 1.47 25.69 7.23
C ASP A 105 2.87 25.33 6.69
N ASN A 106 3.02 24.20 6.00
CA ASN A 106 4.35 23.66 5.70
C ASN A 106 4.75 23.69 4.21
N GLN A 107 3.91 24.10 3.27
CA GLN A 107 4.17 24.13 1.81
C GLN A 107 4.58 22.78 1.15
N TYR A 108 4.98 21.78 1.92
CA TYR A 108 5.42 20.47 1.46
C TYR A 108 4.25 19.55 1.13
N MET A 109 4.37 18.85 0.02
CA MET A 109 3.46 17.81 -0.43
C MET A 109 4.12 16.44 -0.19
N PRO A 110 3.45 15.52 0.53
CA PRO A 110 3.95 14.17 0.70
C PRO A 110 3.79 13.36 -0.59
N VAL A 111 4.82 12.59 -0.93
CA VAL A 111 4.89 11.66 -2.06
C VAL A 111 5.32 10.30 -1.51
N ASP A 112 4.50 9.28 -1.74
CA ASP A 112 4.88 7.89 -1.45
C ASP A 112 5.56 7.28 -2.66
N LEU A 113 6.69 6.65 -2.43
CA LEU A 113 7.38 5.76 -3.34
C LEU A 113 7.11 4.33 -2.87
N VAL A 114 6.72 3.47 -3.79
CA VAL A 114 6.44 2.06 -3.54
C VAL A 114 7.20 1.24 -4.56
N SER A 115 8.11 0.37 -4.12
CA SER A 115 8.84 -0.54 -4.99
C SER A 115 8.46 -1.98 -4.69
N THR A 116 8.41 -2.82 -5.72
CA THR A 116 8.27 -4.26 -5.59
C THR A 116 9.48 -4.97 -6.18
N GLY A 117 10.09 -5.90 -5.44
CA GLY A 117 11.25 -6.66 -5.86
C GLY A 117 11.14 -8.15 -5.51
N SER A 118 12.09 -8.95 -5.99
CA SER A 118 12.20 -10.37 -5.58
C SER A 118 12.51 -10.50 -4.09
N ASP A 119 13.33 -9.57 -3.58
CA ASP A 119 13.83 -9.53 -2.21
C ASP A 119 13.73 -8.11 -1.65
N GLU A 120 13.71 -8.00 -0.32
CA GLU A 120 13.57 -6.72 0.40
C GLU A 120 14.71 -5.76 0.08
N ASP A 121 15.96 -6.25 0.09
CA ASP A 121 17.15 -5.46 -0.27
C ASP A 121 17.07 -4.88 -1.69
N ASN A 122 16.52 -5.65 -2.62
CA ASN A 122 16.37 -5.22 -4.01
C ASN A 122 15.28 -4.14 -4.13
N ALA A 123 14.13 -4.34 -3.51
CA ALA A 123 13.06 -3.35 -3.47
C ALA A 123 13.53 -2.05 -2.81
N GLN A 124 14.29 -2.14 -1.73
CA GLN A 124 14.83 -0.99 -1.01
C GLN A 124 15.89 -0.24 -1.84
N SER A 125 16.78 -0.96 -2.51
CA SER A 125 17.81 -0.34 -3.39
C SER A 125 17.18 0.40 -4.57
N GLN A 126 16.18 -0.19 -5.22
CA GLN A 126 15.44 0.47 -6.31
C GLN A 126 14.72 1.72 -5.83
N LEU A 127 14.10 1.63 -4.65
CA LEU A 127 13.37 2.71 -4.05
C LEU A 127 14.30 3.87 -3.65
N GLN A 128 15.49 3.57 -3.12
CA GLN A 128 16.52 4.57 -2.84
C GLN A 128 17.03 5.25 -4.12
N ALA A 129 17.29 4.48 -5.17
CA ALA A 129 17.72 5.02 -6.46
C ALA A 129 16.65 5.98 -7.05
N ALA A 130 15.37 5.59 -7.00
CA ALA A 130 14.28 6.44 -7.46
C ALA A 130 14.09 7.69 -6.58
N ALA A 131 14.30 7.58 -5.27
CA ALA A 131 14.25 8.72 -4.36
C ALA A 131 15.38 9.73 -4.62
N GLU A 132 16.62 9.26 -4.83
CA GLU A 132 17.77 10.10 -5.20
C GLU A 132 17.58 10.77 -6.57
N TYR A 133 17.02 10.04 -7.53
CA TYR A 133 16.72 10.61 -8.85
C TYR A 133 15.64 11.70 -8.74
N LEU A 134 14.55 11.44 -8.00
CA LEU A 134 13.53 12.45 -7.73
C LEU A 134 14.13 13.66 -7.00
N ARG A 135 14.98 13.44 -5.99
CA ARG A 135 15.68 14.50 -5.26
C ARG A 135 16.49 15.39 -6.20
N THR A 136 17.24 14.80 -7.12
CA THR A 136 18.02 15.54 -8.13
C THR A 136 17.12 16.44 -8.97
N LEU A 137 16.03 15.90 -9.52
CA LEU A 137 15.08 16.66 -10.34
C LEU A 137 14.40 17.80 -9.59
N VAL A 138 14.07 17.58 -8.31
CA VAL A 138 13.45 18.60 -7.44
C VAL A 138 14.45 19.72 -7.13
N ILE A 139 15.70 19.39 -6.81
CA ILE A 139 16.77 20.36 -6.52
C ILE A 139 17.15 21.16 -7.76
N GLU A 140 17.22 20.54 -8.94
CA GLU A 140 17.48 21.23 -10.22
C GLU A 140 16.44 22.33 -10.52
N LYS A 141 15.20 22.14 -10.08
CA LYS A 141 14.14 23.16 -10.16
C LYS A 141 14.18 24.20 -9.04
N GLY A 142 15.20 24.18 -8.18
CA GLY A 142 15.38 25.10 -7.06
C GLY A 142 14.37 24.88 -5.92
N LYS A 143 13.86 23.64 -5.78
CA LYS A 143 12.84 23.27 -4.78
C LYS A 143 13.46 22.42 -3.68
N ILE A 144 12.73 22.26 -2.58
CA ILE A 144 13.19 21.53 -1.39
C ILE A 144 12.61 20.11 -1.41
N PHE A 145 13.47 19.15 -1.08
CA PHE A 145 13.17 17.74 -0.88
C PHE A 145 13.64 17.33 0.51
N SER A 146 12.78 16.68 1.30
CA SER A 146 13.13 16.05 2.57
C SER A 146 12.53 14.65 2.69
N LEU A 147 13.17 13.78 3.47
CA LEU A 147 12.63 12.47 3.84
C LEU A 147 11.71 12.64 5.06
N GLU A 148 10.73 11.76 5.27
CA GLU A 148 9.87 11.80 6.47
C GLU A 148 10.65 11.58 7.79
N ASP A 149 11.89 11.09 7.71
CA ASP A 149 12.78 10.82 8.87
C ASP A 149 13.65 12.02 9.33
N GLU A 150 13.41 13.24 8.82
CA GLU A 150 14.04 14.50 9.29
C GLU A 150 12.99 15.55 9.68
#